data_AF-A0A9D7T603-F1
#
_entry.id   AF-A0A9D7T603-F1
#
_cell.length_a   1.000
_cell.length_b   1.000
_cell.length_c   1.000
_cell.angle_alpha   90.00
_cell.angle_beta   90.00
_cell.angle_gamma   90.00
#
_symmetry.space_group_name_H-M   'P 1'
#
loop_
_entity.id
_entity.type
_entity.pdbx_description
1 polymer ?
#
loop_
_entity_poly.entity_id
_entity_poly.type
_entity_poly.pdbx_seq_one_letter_code
_entity_poly.pdbx_strand_id
1 'polypeptide(L)'
;MHEFATLPSTNLIAGALRPGHAVRADVQTGGRDAPVASGSPTLAALVLRRAPRTRPAQKWSILPLGAGWAVIDALREIGITGLRLRWPNDILAGRRKLAGLLVEQYQPETAVIGVGINIANRPDSSKPASSGHTIGVEELAGRRHTSTKSPAPLVLSDGYRI
;
A
#
# COMPACT_ATOMS: atom_id res chain seq x y z
N MET A 1 -13.16 -8.97 1.53
CA MET A 1 -12.01 -8.19 2.04
C MET A 1 -11.68 -8.71 3.43
N HIS A 2 -10.40 -8.79 3.78
CA HIS A 2 -9.93 -9.21 5.11
C HIS A 2 -9.22 -8.04 5.77
N GLU A 3 -9.57 -7.73 7.02
CA GLU A 3 -9.07 -6.56 7.72
C GLU A 3 -8.35 -6.97 9.00
N PHE A 4 -7.23 -6.30 9.27
CA PHE A 4 -6.39 -6.55 10.43
C PHE A 4 -5.97 -5.22 11.05
N ALA A 5 -5.92 -5.16 12.38
CA ALA A 5 -5.35 -4.00 13.06
C ALA A 5 -3.84 -3.90 12.78
N THR A 6 -3.11 -4.99 12.98
CA THR A 6 -1.65 -5.05 12.81
C THR A 6 -1.24 -6.38 12.19
N LEU A 7 -0.31 -6.35 11.24
CA LEU A 7 0.33 -7.56 10.69
C LEU A 7 1.75 -7.25 10.17
N PRO A 8 2.58 -8.27 9.88
CA PRO A 8 3.89 -8.02 9.29
C PRO A 8 3.81 -7.45 7.87
N SER A 9 3.04 -8.10 6.99
CA SER A 9 2.84 -7.64 5.61
C SER A 9 1.50 -8.08 5.02
N THR A 10 0.75 -7.14 4.42
CA THR A 10 -0.51 -7.45 3.74
C THR A 10 -0.28 -8.39 2.56
N ASN A 11 0.82 -8.19 1.82
CA ASN A 11 1.23 -9.05 0.72
C ASN A 11 1.46 -10.50 1.16
N LEU A 12 2.07 -10.70 2.34
CA LEU A 12 2.35 -12.02 2.88
C LEU A 12 1.05 -12.80 3.13
N ILE A 13 0.08 -12.16 3.77
CA ILE A 13 -1.23 -12.78 4.04
C ILE A 13 -1.97 -13.01 2.72
N ALA A 14 -1.96 -12.04 1.82
CA ALA A 14 -2.58 -12.13 0.50
C ALA A 14 -2.02 -13.29 -0.33
N GLY A 15 -0.71 -13.58 -0.23
CA GLY A 15 -0.06 -14.69 -0.93
C GLY A 15 -0.59 -16.09 -0.57
N ALA A 16 -1.23 -16.23 0.60
CA ALA A 16 -1.85 -17.48 1.05
C ALA A 16 -3.34 -17.61 0.66
N LEU A 17 -3.95 -16.54 0.12
CA LEU A 17 -5.37 -16.49 -0.17
C LEU A 17 -5.71 -16.89 -1.62
N ARG A 18 -6.98 -17.19 -1.84
CA ARG A 18 -7.53 -17.37 -3.19
C ARG A 18 -7.60 -16.01 -3.91
N PRO A 19 -7.64 -16.01 -5.26
CA PRO A 19 -7.71 -14.79 -6.05
C PRO A 19 -9.03 -14.05 -5.82
N GLY A 20 -9.02 -12.73 -5.99
CA GLY A 20 -10.21 -11.90 -5.74
C GLY A 20 -10.40 -11.51 -4.26
N HIS A 21 -9.51 -11.97 -3.38
CA HIS A 21 -9.43 -11.47 -2.02
C HIS A 21 -8.53 -10.22 -1.96
N ALA A 22 -8.90 -9.32 -1.05
CA ALA A 22 -8.09 -8.17 -0.66
C ALA A 22 -7.79 -8.22 0.83
N VAL A 23 -6.59 -7.80 1.22
CA VAL A 23 -6.15 -7.72 2.62
C VAL A 23 -5.80 -6.27 2.94
N ARG A 24 -6.31 -5.76 4.07
CA ARG A 24 -5.99 -4.44 4.61
C ARG A 24 -5.40 -4.58 6.01
N ALA A 25 -4.45 -3.71 6.32
CA ALA A 25 -3.93 -3.54 7.67
C ALA A 25 -3.90 -2.07 8.06
N ASP A 26 -4.28 -1.75 9.30
CA ASP A 26 -4.07 -0.39 9.81
C ASP A 26 -2.57 -0.13 10.06
N VAL A 27 -1.83 -1.15 10.51
CA VAL A 27 -0.38 -1.08 10.73
C VAL A 27 0.34 -2.30 10.10
N GLN A 28 1.42 -2.03 9.37
CA GLN A 28 2.36 -3.06 8.90
C GLN A 28 3.71 -2.94 9.61
N THR A 29 4.21 -4.02 10.23
CA THR A 29 5.49 -4.01 10.97
C THR A 29 6.69 -4.42 10.12
N GLY A 30 6.48 -4.99 8.93
CA GLY A 30 7.53 -5.51 8.04
C GLY A 30 7.28 -5.23 6.55
N GLY A 31 6.63 -4.12 6.22
CA GLY A 31 6.42 -3.70 4.82
C GLY A 31 7.76 -3.47 4.10
N ARG A 32 7.93 -4.07 2.91
CA ARG A 32 9.22 -4.11 2.18
C ARG A 32 9.52 -2.88 1.32
N ASP A 33 8.53 -2.06 0.98
CA ASP A 33 8.72 -0.85 0.16
C ASP A 33 8.50 0.44 0.97
N ALA A 34 9.56 1.23 1.15
CA ALA A 34 9.55 2.54 1.80
C ALA A 34 9.21 3.72 0.85
N PRO A 35 8.82 4.92 1.31
CA PRO A 35 8.36 5.36 2.62
C PRO A 35 6.88 5.76 2.52
N VAL A 36 5.96 4.82 2.74
CA VAL A 36 4.73 5.21 3.44
C VAL A 36 5.19 5.30 4.89
N ALA A 37 5.13 6.49 5.50
CA ALA A 37 5.69 6.70 6.83
C ALA A 37 5.28 5.57 7.78
N SER A 38 6.19 5.15 8.66
CA SER A 38 5.88 4.14 9.67
C SER A 38 4.64 4.60 10.44
N GLY A 39 3.49 3.92 10.25
CA GLY A 39 2.19 4.32 10.81
C GLY A 39 1.19 4.98 9.85
N SER A 40 1.48 5.08 8.55
CA SER A 40 0.44 5.38 7.53
C SER A 40 -0.24 4.09 7.09
N PRO A 41 -1.59 4.02 7.11
CA PRO A 41 -2.31 2.79 6.83
C PRO A 41 -2.04 2.33 5.40
N THR A 42 -1.55 1.10 5.25
CA THR A 42 -1.39 0.46 3.94
C THR A 42 -2.73 -0.15 3.57
N LEU A 43 -3.49 0.54 2.71
CA LEU A 43 -4.92 0.29 2.60
C LEU A 43 -5.32 -0.95 1.79
N ALA A 44 -4.48 -1.55 0.94
CA ALA A 44 -4.87 -2.79 0.27
C ALA A 44 -3.71 -3.56 -0.36
N ALA A 45 -3.70 -4.89 -0.19
CA ALA A 45 -3.08 -5.83 -1.12
C ALA A 45 -4.19 -6.60 -1.87
N LEU A 46 -4.12 -6.67 -3.20
CA LEU A 46 -5.05 -7.39 -4.06
C LEU A 46 -4.36 -8.63 -4.66
N VAL A 47 -5.00 -9.80 -4.50
CA VAL A 47 -4.53 -11.05 -5.08
C VAL A 47 -5.09 -11.22 -6.50
N LEU A 48 -4.20 -11.24 -7.49
CA LEU A 48 -4.55 -11.59 -8.87
C LEU A 48 -4.00 -12.98 -9.20
N ARG A 49 -4.81 -13.82 -9.85
CA ARG A 49 -4.36 -15.13 -10.35
C ARG A 49 -4.65 -15.25 -11.83
N ARG A 50 -3.78 -15.97 -12.51
CA ARG A 50 -3.99 -16.38 -13.88
C ARG A 50 -5.08 -17.45 -13.96
N ALA A 51 -5.90 -17.41 -15.01
CA ALA A 51 -6.57 -18.62 -15.47
C ALA A 51 -5.51 -19.59 -16.03
N PRO A 52 -5.59 -20.91 -15.76
CA PRO A 52 -4.56 -21.85 -16.15
C PRO A 52 -4.66 -22.13 -17.65
N ARG A 53 -4.04 -21.32 -18.53
CA ARG A 53 -3.93 -21.63 -19.97
C ARG A 53 -2.60 -21.17 -20.60
N THR A 54 -1.75 -22.15 -20.91
CA THR A 54 -0.94 -22.32 -22.13
C THR A 54 -0.12 -21.15 -22.71
N ARG A 55 0.08 -20.03 -22.02
CA ARG A 55 0.94 -18.92 -22.49
C ARG A 55 2.32 -18.91 -21.82
N PRO A 56 3.40 -18.59 -22.57
CA PRO A 56 4.77 -18.49 -22.04
C PRO A 56 4.87 -17.46 -20.91
N ALA A 57 5.92 -17.57 -20.10
CA ALA A 57 6.14 -16.81 -18.86
C ALA A 57 5.63 -15.36 -18.96
N GLN A 58 4.57 -15.06 -18.22
CA GLN A 58 3.90 -13.77 -18.28
C GLN A 58 4.72 -12.74 -17.51
N LYS A 59 5.02 -11.60 -18.15
CA LYS A 59 5.74 -10.49 -17.51
C LYS A 59 4.79 -9.78 -16.53
N TRP A 60 4.88 -10.12 -15.26
CA TRP A 60 4.18 -9.44 -14.16
C TRP A 60 4.59 -7.95 -14.01
N SER A 61 5.67 -7.53 -14.67
CA SER A 61 6.20 -6.17 -14.66
C SER A 61 5.23 -5.09 -15.18
N ILE A 62 4.17 -5.47 -15.90
CA ILE A 62 3.14 -4.52 -16.37
C ILE A 62 2.03 -4.31 -15.31
N LEU A 63 1.85 -5.24 -14.37
CA LEU A 63 0.80 -5.17 -13.36
C LEU A 63 0.83 -3.89 -12.52
N PRO A 64 1.99 -3.36 -12.08
CA PRO A 64 2.04 -2.11 -11.34
C PRO A 64 1.44 -0.92 -12.11
N LEU A 65 1.58 -0.90 -13.44
CA LEU A 65 1.03 0.18 -14.26
C LEU A 65 -0.49 0.13 -14.31
N GLY A 66 -1.07 -1.06 -14.52
CA GLY A 66 -2.52 -1.24 -14.53
C GLY A 66 -3.14 -0.96 -13.16
N ALA A 67 -2.55 -1.50 -12.08
CA ALA A 67 -3.02 -1.23 -10.73
C ALA A 67 -2.84 0.23 -10.34
N GLY A 68 -1.72 0.84 -10.71
CA GLY A 68 -1.46 2.25 -10.43
C GLY A 68 -2.44 3.17 -11.16
N TRP A 69 -2.85 2.82 -12.38
CA TRP A 69 -3.89 3.55 -13.11
C TRP A 69 -5.25 3.45 -12.40
N ALA A 70 -5.64 2.26 -11.97
CA ALA A 70 -6.88 2.06 -11.21
C ALA A 70 -6.90 2.86 -9.90
N VAL A 71 -5.76 2.95 -9.20
CA VAL A 71 -5.62 3.80 -7.99
C VAL A 71 -5.78 5.28 -8.34
N ILE A 72 -5.18 5.75 -9.45
CA ILE A 72 -5.35 7.14 -9.90
C ILE A 72 -6.81 7.44 -10.23
N ASP A 73 -7.50 6.55 -10.95
CA ASP A 73 -8.92 6.74 -11.29
C ASP A 73 -9.79 6.78 -10.02
N ALA A 74 -9.57 5.88 -9.06
CA ALA A 74 -10.27 5.93 -7.78
C ALA A 74 -9.99 7.23 -6.99
N LEU A 75 -8.75 7.75 -7.02
CA LEU A 75 -8.41 9.02 -6.38
C LEU A 75 -9.03 10.22 -7.10
N ARG A 76 -9.21 10.16 -8.42
CA ARG A 76 -9.89 11.20 -9.20
C ARG A 76 -11.37 11.30 -8.83
N GLU A 77 -12.03 10.18 -8.58
CA GLU A 77 -13.45 10.15 -8.15
C GLU A 77 -13.68 10.90 -6.83
N ILE A 78 -12.67 10.94 -5.95
CA ILE A 78 -12.73 11.71 -4.69
C ILE A 78 -12.15 13.13 -4.81
N GLY A 79 -11.95 13.62 -6.03
CA GLY A 79 -11.52 15.00 -6.33
C GLY A 79 -10.01 15.23 -6.36
N ILE A 80 -9.19 14.18 -6.22
CA ILE A 80 -7.73 14.30 -6.28
C ILE A 80 -7.25 14.19 -7.73
N THR A 81 -6.72 15.28 -8.26
CA THR A 81 -6.28 15.38 -9.66
C THR A 81 -4.77 15.67 -9.75
N GLY A 82 -4.22 15.71 -10.96
CA GLY A 82 -2.79 16.01 -11.19
C GLY A 82 -1.82 14.87 -10.81
N LEU A 83 -2.34 13.65 -10.60
CA LEU A 83 -1.55 12.47 -10.29
C LEU A 83 -0.89 11.88 -11.53
N ARG A 84 0.32 11.33 -11.36
CA ARG A 84 1.11 10.70 -12.44
C ARG A 84 1.70 9.38 -11.98
N LEU A 85 1.68 8.38 -12.86
CA LEU A 85 2.49 7.18 -12.68
C LEU A 85 3.94 7.48 -13.03
N ARG A 86 4.83 7.27 -12.07
CA ARG A 86 6.27 7.19 -12.29
C ARG A 86 6.64 5.72 -12.39
N TRP A 87 7.15 5.35 -13.55
CA TRP A 87 7.64 4.00 -13.80
C TRP A 87 8.75 3.63 -12.78
N PRO A 88 8.77 2.38 -12.27
CA PRO A 88 7.85 1.29 -12.60
C PRO A 88 6.58 1.24 -11.72
N ASN A 89 6.55 1.90 -10.57
CA ASN A 89 5.61 1.52 -9.50
C ASN A 89 5.26 2.64 -8.50
N ASP A 90 5.51 3.91 -8.83
CA ASP A 90 5.18 5.03 -7.96
C ASP A 90 4.00 5.84 -8.52
N ILE A 91 3.14 6.37 -7.64
CA ILE A 91 2.19 7.42 -7.97
C ILE A 91 2.67 8.71 -7.33
N LEU A 92 2.80 9.76 -8.13
CA LEU A 92 3.25 11.08 -7.70
C LEU A 92 2.14 12.12 -7.83
N ALA A 93 2.15 13.11 -6.93
CA ALA A 93 1.54 14.41 -7.16
C ALA A 93 2.66 15.45 -7.30
N GLY A 94 2.81 16.02 -8.51
CA GLY A 94 4.00 16.81 -8.85
C GLY A 94 5.28 15.99 -8.73
N ARG A 95 6.17 16.38 -7.80
CA ARG A 95 7.45 15.69 -7.53
C ARG A 95 7.42 14.81 -6.28
N ARG A 96 6.26 14.71 -5.61
CA ARG A 96 6.11 14.06 -4.30
C ARG A 96 5.41 12.73 -4.45
N LYS A 97 5.93 11.67 -3.81
CA LYS A 97 5.36 10.33 -3.82
C LYS A 97 4.11 10.25 -2.95
N LEU A 98 2.99 9.91 -3.58
CA LEU A 98 1.70 9.67 -2.94
C LEU A 98 1.52 8.18 -2.61
N ALA A 99 1.87 7.30 -3.53
CA ALA A 99 1.70 5.87 -3.34
C ALA A 99 2.83 5.06 -4.00
N GLY A 100 3.03 3.84 -3.52
CA GLY A 100 3.90 2.83 -4.11
C GLY A 100 3.14 1.53 -4.34
N LEU A 101 3.48 0.83 -5.43
CA LEU A 101 2.96 -0.48 -5.77
C LEU A 101 4.07 -1.54 -5.69
N LEU A 102 3.73 -2.71 -5.15
CA LEU A 102 4.65 -3.83 -5.05
C LEU A 102 4.01 -5.08 -5.63
N VAL A 103 4.65 -5.71 -6.61
CA VAL A 103 4.19 -6.99 -7.15
C VAL A 103 5.12 -8.09 -6.69
N GLU A 104 4.59 -8.99 -5.87
CA GLU A 104 5.31 -10.15 -5.36
C GLU A 104 4.61 -11.43 -5.84
N GLN A 105 5.43 -12.44 -6.16
CA GLN A 105 4.94 -13.77 -6.52
C GLN A 105 5.14 -14.70 -5.32
N TYR A 106 4.03 -15.24 -4.81
CA TYR A 106 4.04 -16.20 -3.69
C TYR A 106 3.76 -17.64 -4.14
N GLN A 107 3.11 -17.83 -5.29
CA GLN A 107 2.84 -19.13 -5.91
C GLN A 107 3.10 -19.04 -7.42
N PRO A 108 3.39 -20.16 -8.12
CA PRO A 108 3.75 -20.16 -9.55
C PRO A 108 2.77 -19.44 -10.49
N GLU A 109 1.48 -19.37 -10.15
CA GLU A 109 0.43 -18.74 -10.96
C GLU A 109 -0.28 -17.56 -10.30
N THR A 110 0.24 -17.08 -9.16
CA THR A 110 -0.40 -16.06 -8.33
C THR A 110 0.55 -14.89 -8.12
N ALA A 111 0.11 -13.70 -8.52
CA ALA A 111 0.78 -12.44 -8.25
C ALA A 111 -0.05 -11.63 -7.26
N VAL A 112 0.61 -11.10 -6.24
CA VAL A 112 0.00 -10.21 -5.26
C VAL A 112 0.45 -8.79 -5.56
N ILE A 113 -0.51 -7.88 -5.69
CA ILE A 113 -0.24 -6.45 -5.85
C ILE A 113 -0.51 -5.77 -4.51
N GLY A 114 0.56 -5.38 -3.83
CA GLY A 114 0.50 -4.47 -2.69
C GLY A 114 0.36 -3.03 -3.15
N VAL A 115 -0.53 -2.27 -2.50
CA VAL A 115 -0.75 -0.85 -2.76
C VAL A 115 -0.60 -0.09 -1.44
N GLY A 116 0.48 0.68 -1.33
CA GLY A 116 0.73 1.57 -0.20
C GLY A 116 0.42 3.01 -0.57
N ILE A 117 -0.59 3.62 0.05
CA ILE A 117 -1.01 5.01 -0.18
C ILE A 117 -0.74 5.82 1.09
N ASN A 118 -0.07 6.96 0.94
CA ASN A 118 0.04 7.94 2.00
C ASN A 118 -1.33 8.60 2.23
N ILE A 119 -2.00 8.28 3.33
CA ILE A 119 -3.25 8.96 3.70
C ILE A 119 -2.95 10.24 4.45
N ALA A 120 -2.27 10.09 5.59
CA ALA A 120 -1.73 11.16 6.39
C ALA A 120 -0.25 11.37 6.08
N ASN A 121 0.19 12.62 5.94
CA ASN A 121 1.62 12.93 5.86
C ASN A 121 2.15 13.07 7.29
N ARG A 122 2.42 11.94 7.96
CA ARG A 122 3.11 11.92 9.26
C ARG A 122 4.59 11.63 9.03
N PRO A 123 5.49 12.62 9.03
CA PRO A 123 6.91 12.33 9.00
C PRO A 123 7.28 11.48 10.23
N ASP A 124 7.84 10.29 9.99
CA ASP A 124 8.39 9.43 11.03
C ASP A 124 9.66 10.08 11.57
N SER A 125 9.63 10.55 12.82
CA SER A 125 10.76 11.22 13.47
C SER A 125 11.95 10.30 13.75
N SER A 126 11.77 8.97 13.64
CA SER A 126 12.83 7.98 13.84
C SER A 126 13.66 7.70 12.58
N LYS A 127 13.21 8.19 11.42
CA LYS A 127 13.95 8.10 10.15
C LYS A 127 14.47 9.50 9.78
N PRO A 128 15.67 9.63 9.20
CA PRO A 128 16.11 10.91 8.68
C PRO A 128 15.01 11.40 7.75
N ALA A 129 14.52 12.61 8.00
CA ALA A 129 13.40 13.18 7.27
C ALA A 129 13.66 12.96 5.78
N SER A 130 12.80 12.17 5.13
CA SER A 130 12.69 12.20 3.67
C SER A 130 12.01 13.52 3.33
N SER A 131 12.72 14.61 3.62
CA SER A 131 12.27 15.99 3.63
C SER A 131 11.63 16.31 2.29
N GLY A 132 10.32 16.53 2.29
CA GLY A 132 9.59 17.06 1.13
C GLY A 132 9.36 16.11 -0.06
N HIS A 133 9.64 14.81 0.04
CA HIS A 133 9.50 13.88 -1.09
C HIS A 133 8.20 13.05 -1.10
N THR A 134 7.34 13.16 -0.08
CA THR A 134 6.06 12.44 0.01
C THR A 134 4.87 13.39 0.19
N ILE A 135 3.67 12.93 -0.16
CA ILE A 135 2.42 13.68 -0.01
C ILE A 135 1.30 12.74 0.39
N GLY A 136 0.40 13.21 1.26
CA GLY A 136 -0.77 12.46 1.70
C GLY A 136 -2.06 12.84 0.95
N VAL A 137 -3.01 11.91 0.89
CA VAL A 137 -4.37 12.11 0.38
C VAL A 137 -5.07 13.25 1.14
N GLU A 138 -4.93 13.33 2.46
CA GLU A 138 -5.58 14.39 3.25
C GLU A 138 -5.07 15.79 2.89
N GLU A 139 -3.76 15.91 2.66
CA GLU A 139 -3.12 17.16 2.24
C GLU A 139 -3.63 17.59 0.85
N LEU A 140 -3.73 16.64 -0.09
CA LEU A 140 -4.26 16.88 -1.44
C LEU A 140 -5.75 17.24 -1.42
N ALA A 141 -6.52 16.67 -0.50
CA ALA A 141 -7.94 16.95 -0.32
C ALA A 141 -8.21 18.26 0.45
N GLY A 142 -7.16 19.02 0.83
CA GLY A 142 -7.30 20.27 1.58
C GLY A 142 -7.70 20.10 3.05
N ARG A 143 -7.64 18.87 3.58
CA ARG A 143 -7.91 18.57 5.00
C ARG A 143 -6.63 18.75 5.81
N ARG A 144 -6.53 19.85 6.55
CA ARG A 144 -5.41 20.05 7.50
C ARG A 144 -5.59 19.12 8.69
N HIS A 145 -4.57 18.31 9.00
CA HIS A 145 -4.55 17.51 10.23
C HIS A 145 -4.60 18.41 11.47
N THR A 146 -5.68 18.31 12.24
CA THR A 146 -5.64 18.66 13.66
C THR A 146 -4.88 17.54 14.38
N SER A 147 -3.73 17.87 14.97
CA SER A 147 -2.92 16.93 15.75
C SER A 147 -3.74 16.32 16.89
N THR A 148 -4.26 15.10 16.69
CA THR A 148 -4.71 14.24 17.79
C THR A 148 -3.48 13.50 18.32
N LYS A 149 -3.13 13.81 19.57
CA LYS A 149 -2.15 13.09 20.39
C LYS A 149 -2.29 11.58 20.17
N SER A 150 -1.17 10.92 19.90
CA SER A 150 -1.09 9.47 19.87
C SER A 150 -1.60 8.91 21.21
N PRO A 151 -2.58 8.00 21.25
CA PRO A 151 -2.80 7.21 22.45
C PRO A 151 -1.54 6.36 22.71
N ALA A 152 -1.19 6.21 23.99
CA ALA A 152 -0.05 5.43 24.42
C ALA A 152 -0.12 3.98 23.91
N PRO A 153 1.03 3.32 23.65
CA PRO A 153 1.02 1.94 23.17
C PRO A 153 0.36 1.02 24.20
N LEU A 154 -0.69 0.32 23.79
CA LEU A 154 -1.26 -0.79 24.55
C LEU A 154 -0.28 -1.96 24.48
N VAL A 155 0.24 -2.34 25.65
CA VAL A 155 1.06 -3.54 25.85
C VAL A 155 0.17 -4.76 25.59
N LEU A 156 0.52 -5.58 24.60
CA LEU A 156 -0.12 -6.88 24.37
C LEU A 156 0.48 -7.90 25.34
N SER A 157 -0.35 -8.43 26.23
CA SER A 157 -0.03 -9.62 27.02
C SER A 157 -0.04 -10.86 26.12
N ASP A 158 0.96 -11.71 26.30
CA ASP A 158 1.25 -12.94 25.56
C ASP A 158 0.06 -13.88 25.36
N GLY A 159 0.00 -14.51 24.17
CA GLY A 159 -0.76 -15.76 24.00
C GLY A 159 -1.23 -16.05 22.57
N TYR A 160 -0.34 -16.53 21.70
CA TYR A 160 -0.76 -17.32 20.54
C TYR A 160 0.19 -18.50 20.34
N ARG A 161 -0.33 -19.72 20.46
CA ARG A 161 0.31 -20.97 20.04
C ARG A 161 -0.50 -21.55 18.88
N ILE A 162 0.25 -22.16 17.96
CA ILE A 162 -0.15 -22.76 16.68
C ILE A 162 -1.21 -23.84 16.89
#